data_AF-U4KBT1-F1
#
_entry.id   AF-U4KBT1-F1
#
_cell.length_a   1.000
_cell.length_b   1.000
_cell.length_c   1.000
_cell.angle_alpha   90.00
_cell.angle_beta   90.00
_cell.angle_gamma   90.00
#
_symmetry.space_group_name_H-M   'P 1'
#
loop_
_entity.id
_entity.type
_entity.pdbx_description
1 polymer ?
#
loop_
_entity_poly.entity_id
_entity_poly.type
_entity_poly.pdbx_seq_one_letter_code
_entity_poly.pdbx_strand_id
1 'polypeptide(L)'
;MVEYKQLLKYAKDEDDFPVSLYLAKTGVTINWKGNVPDVILYIPESIFQSVACSFIEKIGPEDYYSTTILDSSHVELLCNCTETSHFSEEYKVTLAAIKHFIESGLNKLSSHYLAFEGP
;
A
#
# COMPACT_ATOMS: atom_id res chain seq x y z
N MET A 1 2.99 -13.29 -3.06
CA MET A 1 2.05 -12.60 -3.96
C MET A 1 0.71 -13.28 -3.76
N VAL A 2 -0.24 -12.60 -3.10
CA VAL A 2 -1.53 -13.17 -2.70
C VAL A 2 -2.56 -12.74 -3.74
N GLU A 3 -3.29 -13.69 -4.32
CA GLU A 3 -4.34 -13.40 -5.30
C GLU A 3 -5.54 -12.69 -4.64
N TYR A 4 -6.17 -11.72 -5.32
CA TYR A 4 -7.36 -10.99 -4.87
C TYR A 4 -8.46 -11.90 -4.27
N LYS A 5 -8.67 -13.10 -4.81
CA LYS A 5 -9.65 -14.09 -4.29
C LYS A 5 -9.30 -14.69 -2.93
N GLN A 6 -8.02 -14.71 -2.57
CA GLN A 6 -7.57 -15.17 -1.25
C GLN A 6 -7.75 -14.07 -0.19
N LEU A 7 -7.84 -12.80 -0.60
CA LEU A 7 -8.01 -11.65 0.29
C LEU A 7 -9.44 -11.46 0.77
N LEU A 8 -10.43 -11.82 -0.06
CA LEU A 8 -11.83 -11.93 0.37
C LEU A 8 -12.03 -12.92 1.53
N LYS A 9 -11.06 -13.80 1.81
CA LYS A 9 -11.10 -14.71 2.97
C LYS A 9 -10.54 -14.09 4.26
N TYR A 10 -9.80 -12.99 4.16
CA TYR A 10 -9.21 -12.28 5.29
C TYR A 10 -10.02 -11.06 5.72
N ALA A 11 -10.85 -10.50 4.83
CA ALA A 11 -11.88 -9.52 5.19
C ALA A 11 -12.87 -10.20 6.14
N LYS A 12 -12.88 -9.80 7.41
CA LYS A 12 -13.76 -10.40 8.43
C LYS A 12 -15.18 -9.87 8.36
N ASP A 13 -15.36 -8.67 7.80
CA ASP A 13 -16.64 -7.98 7.61
C ASP A 13 -16.65 -7.22 6.27
N GLU A 14 -17.84 -6.83 5.78
CA GLU A 14 -18.01 -6.07 4.52
C GLU A 14 -17.27 -4.71 4.52
N ASP A 15 -16.85 -4.20 5.68
CA ASP A 15 -16.13 -2.94 5.87
C ASP A 15 -14.60 -3.11 6.02
N ASP A 16 -14.09 -4.34 6.02
CA ASP A 16 -12.68 -4.65 6.32
C ASP A 16 -11.85 -4.65 5.01
N PHE A 17 -11.94 -3.55 4.25
CA PHE A 17 -11.30 -3.44 2.94
C PHE A 17 -9.79 -3.26 3.09
N PRO A 18 -8.97 -4.09 2.42
CA PRO A 18 -7.53 -3.93 2.44
C PRO A 18 -7.10 -2.72 1.61
N VAL A 19 -6.22 -1.93 2.18
CA VAL A 19 -5.42 -0.94 1.46
C VAL A 19 -4.56 -1.65 0.42
N SER A 20 -4.48 -1.07 -0.78
CA SER A 20 -3.72 -1.63 -1.90
C SER A 20 -2.55 -0.74 -2.28
N LEU A 21 -1.33 -1.28 -2.20
CA LEU A 21 -0.12 -0.66 -2.72
C LEU A 21 0.30 -1.42 -3.99
N TYR A 22 0.47 -0.73 -5.11
CA TYR A 22 0.73 -1.42 -6.38
C TYR A 22 1.65 -0.66 -7.33
N LEU A 23 2.23 -1.41 -8.26
CA LEU A 23 3.10 -0.90 -9.31
C LEU A 23 2.38 -0.91 -10.64
N ALA A 24 2.29 0.24 -11.29
CA ALA A 24 1.63 0.39 -12.57
C ALA A 24 2.53 1.09 -13.59
N LYS A 25 2.35 0.75 -14.86
CA LYS A 25 3.14 1.35 -15.95
C LYS A 25 2.66 2.77 -16.22
N THR A 26 3.59 3.70 -16.35
CA THR A 26 3.26 5.10 -16.63
C THR A 26 2.50 5.23 -17.95
N GLY A 27 1.42 6.02 -17.93
CA GLY A 27 0.55 6.22 -19.10
C GLY A 27 -0.47 5.10 -19.35
N VAL A 28 -0.54 4.10 -18.46
CA VAL A 28 -1.53 3.03 -18.52
C VAL A 28 -2.61 3.29 -17.47
N THR A 29 -3.85 3.46 -17.91
CA THR A 29 -5.01 3.55 -17.01
C THR A 29 -5.28 2.19 -16.38
N ILE A 30 -5.30 2.15 -15.05
CA ILE A 30 -5.67 0.96 -14.29
C ILE A 30 -7.18 0.78 -14.39
N ASN A 31 -7.59 -0.44 -14.72
CA ASN A 31 -8.98 -0.84 -14.69
C ASN A 31 -9.04 -2.17 -13.97
N TRP A 32 -9.53 -2.18 -12.73
CA TRP A 32 -9.64 -3.38 -11.91
C TRP A 32 -10.43 -4.54 -12.56
N LYS A 33 -11.21 -4.28 -13.62
CA LYS A 33 -11.94 -5.30 -14.39
C LYS A 33 -11.18 -5.89 -15.58
N GLY A 34 -10.07 -5.30 -16.02
CA GLY A 34 -9.39 -5.76 -17.25
C GLY A 34 -7.92 -5.38 -17.42
N ASN A 35 -7.39 -4.48 -16.60
CA ASN A 35 -6.01 -4.04 -16.61
C ASN A 35 -5.56 -3.79 -15.16
N VAL A 36 -5.29 -4.90 -14.48
CA VAL A 36 -4.90 -4.97 -13.07
C VAL A 36 -3.38 -4.85 -12.97
N PRO A 37 -2.84 -4.12 -11.98
CA PRO A 37 -1.40 -4.07 -11.75
C PRO A 37 -0.79 -5.46 -11.59
N ASP A 38 0.37 -5.69 -12.21
CA ASP A 38 1.07 -6.99 -12.15
C ASP A 38 1.49 -7.36 -10.73
N VAL A 39 1.74 -6.35 -9.88
CA VAL A 39 2.18 -6.54 -8.51
C VAL A 39 1.38 -5.63 -7.60
N ILE A 40 0.70 -6.24 -6.63
CA ILE A 40 -0.11 -5.57 -5.61
C ILE A 40 0.24 -6.17 -4.25
N LEU A 41 0.47 -5.30 -3.28
CA LEU A 41 0.54 -5.61 -1.86
C LEU A 41 -0.75 -5.13 -1.21
N TYR A 42 -1.43 -6.06 -0.57
CA TYR A 42 -2.64 -5.79 0.18
C TYR A 42 -2.32 -5.73 1.67
N ILE A 43 -2.86 -4.72 2.35
CA ILE A 43 -2.54 -4.41 3.73
C ILE A 43 -3.86 -4.17 4.45
N PRO A 44 -4.15 -4.88 5.56
CA PRO A 44 -5.34 -4.59 6.37
C PRO A 44 -5.34 -3.13 6.80
N GLU A 45 -6.48 -2.44 6.66
CA GLU A 45 -6.56 -1.00 6.89
C GLU A 45 -6.12 -0.60 8.30
N SER A 46 -6.60 -1.33 9.31
CA SER A 46 -6.24 -1.11 10.73
C SER A 46 -4.73 -1.18 10.98
N ILE A 47 -4.04 -2.08 10.28
CA ILE A 47 -2.58 -2.20 10.36
C ILE A 47 -1.94 -1.05 9.58
N PHE A 48 -2.45 -0.72 8.39
CA PHE A 48 -1.93 0.37 7.58
C PHE A 48 -2.02 1.72 8.31
N GLN A 49 -3.17 2.05 8.88
CA GLN A 49 -3.38 3.25 9.69
C GLN A 49 -2.39 3.34 10.86
N SER A 50 -2.05 2.19 11.46
CA SER A 50 -1.08 2.12 12.53
C SER A 50 0.36 2.37 12.04
N VAL A 51 0.76 1.83 10.89
CA VAL A 51 2.15 1.93 10.36
C VAL A 51 2.39 3.15 9.48
N ALA A 52 1.35 3.82 9.00
CA ALA A 52 1.43 4.88 7.99
C ALA A 52 0.77 6.18 8.45
N CYS A 53 0.60 6.38 9.76
CA CYS A 53 -0.07 7.55 10.33
C CYS A 53 0.47 8.88 9.76
N SER A 54 1.80 9.08 9.74
CA SER A 54 2.41 10.29 9.18
C SER A 54 2.24 10.41 7.66
N PHE A 55 2.11 9.29 6.94
CA PHE A 55 1.77 9.30 5.51
C PHE A 55 0.31 9.73 5.31
N ILE A 56 -0.62 9.19 6.09
CA ILE A 56 -2.05 9.53 6.05
C ILE A 56 -2.27 11.01 6.40
N GLU A 57 -1.60 11.50 7.45
CA GLU A 57 -1.60 12.93 7.81
C GLU A 57 -1.10 13.83 6.67
N LYS A 58 -0.13 13.33 5.88
CA LYS A 58 0.49 14.08 4.80
C LYS A 58 -0.39 14.15 3.55
N ILE A 59 -0.99 13.03 3.14
CA ILE A 59 -1.87 13.00 1.96
C ILE A 59 -3.27 13.55 2.28
N GLY A 60 -3.69 13.47 3.55
CA GLY A 60 -5.01 13.90 3.97
C GLY A 60 -6.11 12.84 3.72
N PRO A 61 -7.26 12.97 4.39
CA PRO A 61 -8.31 11.94 4.37
C PRO A 61 -8.99 11.79 3.01
N GLU A 62 -9.05 12.83 2.18
CA GLU A 62 -9.64 12.75 0.83
C GLU A 62 -8.78 11.90 -0.10
N ASP A 63 -7.46 12.09 -0.05
CA ASP A 63 -6.51 11.32 -0.86
C ASP A 63 -6.27 9.91 -0.32
N TYR A 64 -6.55 9.69 0.97
CA TYR A 64 -6.47 8.37 1.61
C TYR A 64 -7.49 7.37 1.08
N TYR A 65 -8.72 7.80 0.81
CA TYR A 65 -9.76 6.95 0.19
C TYR A 65 -9.78 7.08 -1.34
N SER A 66 -8.66 7.48 -1.94
CA SER A 66 -8.53 7.58 -3.39
C SER A 66 -7.19 7.02 -3.87
N THR A 67 -7.03 6.98 -5.21
CA THR A 67 -5.76 6.59 -5.80
C THR A 67 -4.75 7.73 -5.71
N THR A 68 -3.71 7.56 -4.89
CA THR A 68 -2.61 8.50 -4.75
C THR A 68 -1.35 7.97 -5.44
N ILE A 69 -0.76 8.77 -6.34
CA ILE A 69 0.57 8.47 -6.90
C ILE A 69 1.62 8.85 -5.86
N LEU A 70 2.48 7.90 -5.49
CA LEU A 70 3.49 8.12 -4.47
C LEU A 70 4.72 8.80 -5.06
N ASP A 71 5.20 9.85 -4.38
CA ASP A 71 6.43 10.54 -4.69
C ASP A 71 7.51 10.17 -3.66
N SER A 72 8.71 10.73 -3.79
CA SER A 72 9.81 10.45 -2.87
C SER A 72 9.49 10.78 -1.42
N SER A 73 8.69 11.83 -1.17
CA SER A 73 8.31 12.22 0.19
C SER A 73 7.31 11.24 0.80
N HIS A 74 6.34 10.76 0.00
CA HIS A 74 5.41 9.72 0.42
C HIS A 74 6.12 8.41 0.74
N VAL A 75 7.07 8.02 -0.13
CA VAL A 75 7.90 6.82 0.05
C VAL A 75 8.75 6.93 1.32
N GLU A 76 9.38 8.08 1.54
CA GLU A 76 10.15 8.33 2.76
C GLU A 76 9.29 8.19 4.01
N LEU A 77 8.07 8.72 4.03
CA LEU A 77 7.17 8.60 5.18
C LEU A 77 6.78 7.14 5.45
N LEU A 78 6.47 6.36 4.42
CA LEU A 78 6.16 4.93 4.56
C LEU A 78 7.37 4.11 5.04
N CYS A 79 8.59 4.50 4.65
CA CYS A 79 9.82 3.82 5.04
C CYS A 79 10.39 4.27 6.40
N ASN A 80 10.18 5.54 6.78
CA ASN A 80 10.73 6.16 7.98
C ASN A 80 9.85 5.99 9.21
N CYS A 81 8.73 5.25 9.13
CA CYS A 81 7.94 4.97 10.32
C CYS A 81 8.82 4.20 11.33
N THR A 82 9.24 4.93 12.37
CA THR A 82 10.20 4.47 13.36
C THR A 82 9.50 3.57 14.37
N GLU A 83 10.13 2.44 14.65
CA GLU A 83 9.70 1.48 15.66
C GLU A 83 9.48 2.20 16.99
N THR A 84 8.22 2.26 17.44
CA THR A 84 7.96 2.38 18.87
C THR A 84 8.09 0.97 19.44
N SER A 85 8.82 0.83 20.54
CA SER A 85 9.23 -0.44 21.15
C SER A 85 8.08 -1.33 21.68
N HIS A 86 6.83 -1.08 21.25
CA HIS A 86 5.60 -1.72 21.73
C HIS A 86 4.71 -2.30 20.63
N PHE A 87 5.21 -2.48 19.40
CA PHE A 87 4.40 -3.02 18.31
C PHE A 87 4.29 -4.55 18.32
N SER A 88 3.11 -5.06 17.93
CA SER A 88 2.86 -6.49 17.71
C SER A 88 3.75 -7.03 16.58
N GLU A 89 4.00 -8.34 16.56
CA GLU A 89 4.76 -8.97 15.47
C GLU A 89 4.11 -8.75 14.09
N GLU A 90 2.78 -8.68 14.03
CA GLU A 90 2.02 -8.37 12.81
C GLU A 90 2.36 -6.99 12.22
N TYR A 91 2.58 -5.99 13.07
CA TYR A 91 3.01 -4.65 12.65
C TYR A 91 4.39 -4.70 12.00
N LYS A 92 5.36 -5.38 12.63
CA LYS A 92 6.74 -5.47 12.11
C LYS A 92 6.80 -6.20 10.77
N VAL A 93 6.06 -7.30 10.65
CA VAL A 93 5.95 -8.07 9.40
C VAL A 93 5.36 -7.21 8.28
N THR A 94 4.32 -6.43 8.59
CA THR A 94 3.67 -5.56 7.60
C THR A 94 4.59 -4.42 7.17
N LEU A 95 5.27 -3.76 8.11
CA LEU A 95 6.24 -2.71 7.80
C LEU A 95 7.38 -3.23 6.92
N ALA A 96 7.89 -4.43 7.22
CA ALA A 96 8.91 -5.08 6.39
C ALA A 96 8.39 -5.39 4.98
N ALA A 97 7.14 -5.86 4.86
CA ALA A 97 6.51 -6.12 3.56
C ALA A 97 6.33 -4.85 2.72
N ILE A 98 5.90 -3.74 3.33
CA ILE A 98 5.78 -2.42 2.68
C ILE A 98 7.14 -1.97 2.16
N LYS A 99 8.18 -1.99 3.02
CA LYS A 99 9.54 -1.60 2.64
C LYS A 99 10.07 -2.42 1.48
N HIS A 100 9.95 -3.74 1.59
CA HIS A 100 10.41 -4.65 0.54
C HIS A 100 9.66 -4.43 -0.79
N PHE A 101 8.36 -4.15 -0.73
CA PHE A 101 7.56 -3.86 -1.91
C PHE A 101 7.98 -2.57 -2.60
N ILE A 102 8.17 -1.50 -1.82
CA ILE A 102 8.66 -0.21 -2.28
C ILE A 102 10.04 -0.38 -2.93
N GLU A 103 10.99 -1.03 -2.25
CA GLU A 103 12.34 -1.26 -2.79
C GLU A 103 12.30 -2.08 -4.09
N SER A 104 11.48 -3.13 -4.15
CA SER A 104 11.28 -3.93 -5.37
C SER A 104 10.69 -3.09 -6.51
N GLY A 105 9.78 -2.18 -6.19
CA GLY A 105 9.16 -1.27 -7.14
C GLY A 105 10.10 -0.18 -7.66
N LEU A 106 10.88 0.42 -6.76
CA LEU A 106 11.88 1.43 -7.11
C LEU A 106 12.96 0.86 -8.04
N ASN A 107 13.30 -0.43 -7.91
CA ASN A 107 14.24 -1.07 -8.84
C ASN A 107 13.68 -1.23 -10.28
N LYS A 108 12.38 -1.01 -10.51
CA LYS A 108 11.70 -1.14 -11.81
C LYS A 108 11.39 0.22 -12.49
N LEU A 109 11.91 1.33 -11.94
CA LEU A 109 11.49 2.74 -12.16
C LEU A 109 11.50 3.29 -13.59
N SER A 110 12.15 2.67 -14.57
CA SER A 110 12.28 3.29 -15.90
C SER A 110 10.94 3.42 -16.67
N SER A 111 9.88 2.74 -16.23
CA SER A 111 8.56 2.82 -16.87
C SER A 111 7.35 2.66 -15.94
N HIS A 112 7.55 2.62 -14.63
CA HIS A 112 6.48 2.36 -13.65
C HIS A 112 6.43 3.43 -12.58
N TYR A 113 5.22 3.65 -12.03
CA TYR A 113 4.97 4.43 -10.82
C TYR A 113 4.38 3.53 -9.74
N LEU A 114 4.61 3.92 -8.48
CA LEU A 114 4.01 3.31 -7.31
C LEU A 114 2.75 4.10 -6.94
N ALA A 115 1.66 3.41 -6.69
CA ALA A 115 0.41 4.03 -6.29
C ALA A 115 -0.25 3.28 -5.13
N PHE A 116 -1.08 4.03 -4.44
CA PHE A 116 -1.78 3.67 -3.22
C PHE A 116 -3.28 3.88 -3.42
N GLU A 117 -4.11 2.95 -2.98
CA GLU A 117 -5.57 3.04 -3.01
C GLU A 117 -6.13 2.54 -1.67
N GLY A 118 -6.92 3.39 -1.01
CA GLY A 118 -7.65 3.04 0.20
C GLY A 118 -8.93 2.23 -0.08
N PRO A 119 -9.72 1.93 0.98
CA PRO A 119 -11.05 1.31 0.89
C PRO A 119 -12.01 1.97 -0.10
#